data_AF-A0A661CWP7-F1
#
_entry.id   AF-A0A661CWP7-F1
#
_cell.length_a   1.000
_cell.length_b   1.000
_cell.length_c   1.000
_cell.angle_alpha   90.00
_cell.angle_beta   90.00
_cell.angle_gamma   90.00
#
_symmetry.space_group_name_H-M   'P 1'
#
loop_
_entity.id
_entity.type
_entity.pdbx_description
1 polymer ?
#
loop_
_entity_poly.entity_id
_entity_poly.type
_entity_poly.pdbx_seq_one_letter_code
_entity_poly.pdbx_strand_id
1 'polypeptide(L)'
;MDKFSGHLVGILKWEQLDELWLVLQAQNMDNWYIYHIGDDIPQEVCQIEQFQQFLVEINKLLRHDHQERYCGIVYVDDKDKPEFIKIYDPNNLGQVCGSSGAPPPLPGWILSKVQPIDLEVAMPPPGNRKRWWKKIFS
;
A
#
# COMPACT_ATOMS: atom_id res chain seq x y z
N MET A 1 -8.57 -18.65 -6.78
CA MET A 1 -7.11 -18.44 -6.64
C MET A 1 -6.69 -17.69 -7.88
N ASP A 2 -6.51 -16.37 -7.82
CA ASP A 2 -5.90 -15.52 -8.88
C ASP A 2 -5.88 -14.02 -8.51
N LYS A 3 -5.65 -13.66 -7.22
CA LYS A 3 -5.66 -12.25 -6.78
C LYS A 3 -4.28 -11.61 -6.61
N PHE A 4 -3.20 -12.32 -6.92
CA PHE A 4 -1.83 -11.80 -6.75
C PHE A 4 -1.26 -11.13 -8.01
N SER A 5 -2.02 -11.08 -9.11
CA SER A 5 -1.66 -10.37 -10.37
C SER A 5 -2.55 -9.15 -10.65
N GLY A 6 -3.29 -8.65 -9.66
CA GLY A 6 -4.20 -7.52 -9.82
C GLY A 6 -3.43 -6.24 -10.17
N HIS A 7 -3.72 -5.68 -11.34
CA HIS A 7 -3.25 -4.34 -11.70
C HIS A 7 -3.82 -3.35 -10.68
N LEU A 8 -2.94 -2.68 -9.92
CA LEU A 8 -3.41 -1.63 -9.01
C LEU A 8 -3.67 -0.35 -9.81
N VAL A 9 -4.79 0.27 -9.53
CA VAL A 9 -5.20 1.55 -10.10
C VAL A 9 -4.74 2.67 -9.17
N GLY A 10 -4.00 3.64 -9.72
CA GLY A 10 -3.62 4.84 -8.99
C GLY A 10 -4.81 5.77 -8.72
N ILE A 11 -4.87 6.28 -7.49
CA ILE A 11 -5.71 7.40 -7.10
C ILE A 11 -4.92 8.68 -7.37
N LEU A 12 -5.15 9.28 -8.54
CA LEU A 12 -4.32 10.39 -9.02
C LEU A 12 -4.78 11.74 -8.43
N LYS A 13 -6.09 11.92 -8.27
CA LYS A 13 -6.67 13.19 -7.80
C LYS A 13 -7.17 13.07 -6.37
N TRP A 14 -7.20 14.19 -5.65
CA TRP A 14 -7.73 14.23 -4.28
C TRP A 14 -9.22 13.87 -4.23
N GLU A 15 -10.00 14.25 -5.24
CA GLU A 15 -11.42 13.91 -5.33
C GLU A 15 -11.64 12.39 -5.50
N GLN A 16 -10.73 11.71 -6.20
CA GLN A 16 -10.77 10.24 -6.31
C GLN A 16 -10.46 9.55 -4.98
N LEU A 17 -9.66 10.20 -4.13
CA LEU A 17 -9.39 9.71 -2.79
C LEU A 17 -10.63 9.85 -1.90
N ASP A 18 -11.33 10.98 -2.01
CA ASP A 18 -12.61 11.19 -1.32
C ASP A 18 -13.67 10.17 -1.77
N GLU A 19 -13.77 9.91 -3.08
CA GLU A 19 -14.64 8.86 -3.64
C GLU A 19 -14.29 7.47 -3.07
N LEU A 20 -13.01 7.10 -3.02
CA LEU A 20 -12.57 5.82 -2.46
C LEU A 20 -12.99 5.68 -0.98
N TRP A 21 -12.82 6.74 -0.18
CA TRP A 21 -13.23 6.73 1.22
C TRP A 21 -14.74 6.58 1.39
N LEU A 22 -15.54 7.24 0.54
CA LEU A 22 -16.98 7.07 0.52
C LEU A 22 -17.39 5.64 0.13
N VAL A 23 -16.71 5.03 -0.83
CA VAL A 23 -16.93 3.62 -1.20
C VAL A 23 -16.65 2.70 -0.01
N LEU A 24 -15.53 2.88 0.69
CA LEU A 24 -15.23 2.09 1.89
C LEU A 24 -16.26 2.29 3.01
N GLN A 25 -16.79 3.51 3.16
CA GLN A 25 -17.86 3.83 4.12
C GLN A 25 -19.21 3.23 3.76
N ALA A 26 -19.54 3.17 2.47
CA ALA A 26 -20.76 2.56 1.98
C ALA A 26 -20.71 1.02 2.04
N GLN A 27 -19.51 0.45 2.00
CA GLN A 27 -19.28 -0.97 2.24
C GLN A 27 -19.26 -1.29 3.74
N ASN A 28 -19.40 -2.58 4.07
CA ASN A 28 -19.13 -3.00 5.44
C ASN A 28 -17.62 -2.88 5.70
N MET A 29 -17.25 -1.99 6.62
CA MET A 29 -15.88 -1.73 7.05
C MET A 29 -15.29 -2.84 7.94
N ASP A 30 -15.92 -4.01 7.95
CA ASP A 30 -15.47 -5.18 8.67
C ASP A 30 -14.28 -5.86 7.96
N ASN A 31 -13.69 -6.87 8.59
CA ASN A 31 -12.75 -7.79 7.94
C ASN A 31 -11.52 -7.15 7.27
N TRP A 32 -11.06 -5.99 7.75
CA TRP A 32 -9.87 -5.33 7.23
C TRP A 32 -8.67 -5.56 8.16
N TYR A 33 -7.53 -5.88 7.56
CA TYR A 33 -6.22 -5.74 8.20
C TYR A 33 -5.66 -4.37 7.86
N ILE A 34 -5.12 -3.68 8.87
CA ILE A 34 -4.31 -2.48 8.72
C ILE A 34 -2.88 -2.86 9.06
N TYR A 35 -1.98 -2.76 8.09
CA TYR A 35 -0.58 -3.08 8.29
C TYR A 35 0.29 -1.85 8.01
N HIS A 36 1.03 -1.41 9.03
CA HIS A 36 2.09 -0.41 8.89
C HIS A 36 3.40 -1.15 8.57
N ILE A 37 4.01 -0.80 7.44
CA ILE A 37 5.20 -1.51 6.96
C ILE A 37 6.36 -1.30 7.94
N GLY A 38 7.02 -2.39 8.33
CA GLY A 38 8.12 -2.40 9.30
C GLY A 38 7.72 -2.81 10.71
N ASP A 39 6.41 -2.86 11.01
CA ASP A 39 5.88 -3.42 12.25
C ASP A 39 5.56 -4.93 12.11
N ASP A 40 5.15 -5.56 13.20
CA ASP A 40 4.64 -6.93 13.21
C ASP A 40 3.38 -7.05 12.35
N ILE A 41 3.29 -8.15 11.59
CA ILE A 41 2.13 -8.44 10.75
C ILE A 41 0.89 -8.62 11.63
N PRO A 42 -0.22 -7.91 11.35
CA PRO A 42 -1.44 -8.09 12.11
C PRO A 42 -1.97 -9.52 11.95
N GLN A 43 -2.24 -10.19 13.08
CA GLN A 43 -2.80 -11.54 13.09
C GLN A 43 -4.33 -11.55 13.03
N GLU A 44 -4.95 -10.42 13.38
CA GLU A 44 -6.40 -10.25 13.43
C GLU A 44 -6.82 -9.03 12.63
N VAL A 45 -8.05 -9.07 12.13
CA VAL A 45 -8.68 -7.90 11.51
C VAL A 45 -8.96 -6.83 12.57
N CYS A 46 -8.86 -5.56 12.20
CA CYS A 46 -9.21 -4.48 13.10
C CYS A 46 -10.73 -4.41 13.33
N GLN A 47 -11.12 -3.79 14.44
CA GLN A 47 -12.52 -3.46 14.68
C GLN A 47 -12.99 -2.35 13.74
N ILE A 48 -14.30 -2.28 13.49
CA ILE A 48 -14.89 -1.31 12.56
C ILE A 48 -14.55 0.12 12.98
N GLU A 49 -14.63 0.43 14.27
CA GLU A 49 -14.34 1.76 14.82
C GLU A 49 -12.86 2.13 14.64
N GLN A 50 -11.95 1.15 14.75
CA GLN A 50 -10.53 1.35 14.50
C GLN A 50 -10.27 1.65 13.02
N PHE A 51 -10.94 0.95 12.11
CA PHE A 51 -10.83 1.21 10.67
C PHE A 51 -11.35 2.60 10.30
N GLN A 52 -12.52 2.98 10.84
CA GLN A 52 -13.09 4.32 10.67
C GLN A 52 -12.12 5.40 11.15
N GLN A 53 -11.59 5.25 12.36
CA GLN A 53 -10.64 6.20 12.93
C GLN A 53 -9.37 6.28 12.09
N PHE A 54 -8.87 5.14 11.61
CA PHE A 54 -7.70 5.10 10.72
C PHE A 54 -7.95 5.90 9.44
N LEU A 55 -9.09 5.71 8.76
CA LEU A 55 -9.41 6.43 7.52
C LEU A 55 -9.46 7.96 7.74
N VAL A 56 -9.98 8.41 8.88
CA VAL A 56 -10.00 9.83 9.24
C VAL A 56 -8.59 10.38 9.43
N GLU A 57 -7.77 9.70 10.22
CA GLU A 57 -6.42 10.18 10.54
C GLU A 57 -5.46 10.08 9.34
N ILE A 58 -5.51 9.00 8.56
CA ILE A 58 -4.68 8.87 7.36
C ILE A 58 -5.06 9.92 6.31
N ASN A 59 -6.36 10.23 6.13
CA ASN A 59 -6.77 11.28 5.21
C ASN A 59 -6.24 12.67 5.62
N LYS A 60 -6.24 12.99 6.92
CA LYS A 60 -5.63 14.23 7.44
C LYS A 60 -4.12 14.24 7.19
N LEU A 61 -3.42 13.15 7.53
CA LEU A 61 -1.98 13.01 7.35
C LEU A 61 -1.60 13.23 5.89
N LEU A 62 -2.23 12.51 4.96
CA LEU A 62 -1.90 12.60 3.54
C LEU A 62 -2.10 14.02 3.00
N ARG A 63 -3.17 14.72 3.41
CA ARG A 63 -3.43 16.10 2.98
C ARG A 63 -2.52 17.13 3.63
N HIS A 64 -2.04 16.87 4.84
CA HIS A 64 -1.10 17.74 5.53
C HIS A 64 0.33 17.57 5.01
N ASP A 65 0.76 16.34 4.76
CA ASP A 65 2.16 16.04 4.47
C ASP A 65 2.43 15.98 2.96
N HIS A 66 1.44 15.63 2.14
CA HIS A 66 1.58 15.64 0.69
C HIS A 66 1.19 17.01 0.11
N GLN A 67 2.16 17.92 0.07
CA GLN A 67 2.00 19.30 -0.44
C GLN A 67 1.83 19.41 -1.97
N GLU A 68 1.52 18.30 -2.64
CA GLU A 68 1.26 18.26 -4.08
C GLU A 68 -0.21 18.57 -4.41
N ARG A 69 -0.45 19.10 -5.61
CA ARG A 69 -1.82 19.41 -6.09
C ARG A 69 -2.62 18.16 -6.47
N TYR A 70 -2.04 16.98 -6.35
CA TYR A 70 -2.61 15.69 -6.73
C TYR A 70 -2.30 14.65 -5.65
N CYS A 71 -3.00 13.51 -5.63
CA CYS A 71 -2.78 12.45 -4.65
C CYS A 71 -1.62 11.56 -5.08
N GLY A 72 -1.78 10.69 -6.09
CA GLY A 72 -0.68 9.92 -6.71
C GLY A 72 0.04 8.89 -5.82
N ILE A 73 -0.30 8.81 -4.54
CA ILE A 73 0.37 8.02 -3.50
C ILE A 73 -0.53 6.94 -2.89
N VAL A 74 -1.74 6.78 -3.43
CA VAL A 74 -2.68 5.71 -3.05
C VAL A 74 -3.00 4.86 -4.27
N TYR A 75 -2.99 3.55 -4.09
CA TYR A 75 -3.23 2.56 -5.12
C TYR A 75 -4.21 1.51 -4.62
N VAL A 76 -5.20 1.16 -5.42
CA VAL A 76 -6.27 0.23 -5.05
C VAL A 76 -6.43 -0.85 -6.12
N ASP A 77 -6.84 -2.06 -5.74
CA ASP A 77 -7.13 -3.14 -6.68
C ASP A 77 -8.38 -2.89 -7.54
N ASP A 78 -9.46 -2.41 -6.93
CA ASP A 78 -10.71 -2.03 -7.60
C ASP A 78 -11.31 -0.79 -6.90
N LYS A 79 -11.70 0.23 -7.69
CA LYS A 79 -12.23 1.49 -7.14
C LYS A 79 -13.65 1.37 -6.61
N ASP A 80 -14.44 0.49 -7.19
CA ASP A 80 -15.86 0.30 -6.86
C ASP A 80 -16.02 -0.76 -5.77
N LYS A 81 -15.11 -1.75 -5.75
CA LYS A 81 -15.07 -2.80 -4.74
C LYS A 81 -13.66 -3.04 -4.16
N PRO A 82 -13.11 -2.10 -3.38
CA PRO A 82 -11.76 -2.24 -2.83
C PRO A 82 -11.65 -3.43 -1.91
N GLU A 83 -10.65 -4.28 -2.14
CA GLU A 83 -10.27 -5.35 -1.22
C GLU A 83 -8.79 -5.25 -0.83
N PHE A 84 -8.01 -4.42 -1.52
CA PHE A 84 -6.60 -4.19 -1.26
C PHE A 84 -6.16 -2.78 -1.63
N ILE A 85 -5.54 -2.06 -0.69
CA ILE A 85 -5.09 -0.67 -0.86
C ILE A 85 -3.64 -0.54 -0.37
N LYS A 86 -2.81 0.12 -1.17
CA LYS A 86 -1.47 0.58 -0.78
C LYS A 86 -1.47 2.09 -0.60
N ILE A 87 -0.87 2.55 0.49
CA ILE A 87 -0.71 3.97 0.80
C ILE A 87 0.78 4.24 1.02
N TYR A 88 1.34 5.15 0.25
CA TYR A 88 2.73 5.59 0.42
C TYR A 88 2.79 6.80 1.35
N ASP A 89 3.77 6.79 2.25
CA ASP A 89 4.03 7.90 3.17
C ASP A 89 4.69 9.07 2.41
N PRO A 90 4.07 10.27 2.39
CA PRO A 90 4.64 11.46 1.76
C PRO A 90 6.07 11.77 2.20
N ASN A 91 6.41 11.49 3.45
CA ASN A 91 7.72 11.76 4.03
C ASN A 91 8.82 10.78 3.56
N ASN A 92 8.42 9.66 2.94
CA ASN A 92 9.32 8.63 2.44
C ASN A 92 9.44 8.57 0.90
N LEU A 93 8.74 9.46 0.18
CA LEU A 93 8.79 9.49 -1.30
C LEU A 93 10.16 9.93 -1.84
N GLY A 94 10.85 10.83 -1.14
CA GLY A 94 12.10 11.46 -1.57
C GLY A 94 13.39 10.67 -1.31
N GLN A 95 13.34 9.58 -0.53
CA GLN A 95 14.51 8.72 -0.28
C GLN A 95 14.93 7.88 -1.50
N VAL A 96 14.15 7.94 -2.59
CA VAL A 96 14.46 7.30 -3.87
C VAL A 96 14.75 8.39 -4.92
N CYS A 97 15.64 9.33 -4.59
CA CYS A 97 16.11 10.32 -5.57
C CYS A 97 17.13 9.67 -6.52
N GLY A 98 16.73 9.52 -7.79
CA GLY A 98 17.64 9.54 -8.93
C GLY A 98 18.33 8.22 -9.29
N SER A 99 17.94 7.66 -10.45
CA SER A 99 18.84 6.98 -11.39
C SER A 99 19.86 5.95 -10.84
N SER A 100 19.43 4.82 -10.29
CA SER A 100 20.26 3.58 -10.29
C SER A 100 19.54 2.40 -9.63
N GLY A 101 18.79 1.59 -10.39
CA GLY A 101 18.48 0.18 -10.05
C GLY A 101 17.88 -0.13 -8.65
N ALA A 102 17.48 0.87 -7.87
CA ALA A 102 16.98 0.71 -6.52
C ALA A 102 15.57 0.10 -6.59
N PRO A 103 15.22 -0.79 -5.65
CA PRO A 103 13.86 -1.30 -5.57
C PRO A 103 12.88 -0.12 -5.42
N PRO A 104 11.66 -0.25 -5.98
CA PRO A 104 10.64 0.76 -5.78
C PRO A 104 10.42 1.01 -4.27
N PRO A 105 10.06 2.24 -3.88
CA PRO A 105 9.80 2.53 -2.48
C PRO A 105 8.78 1.53 -1.91
N LEU A 106 8.95 1.17 -0.64
CA LEU A 106 7.92 0.41 0.06
C LEU A 106 6.73 1.35 0.36
N PRO A 107 5.50 0.83 0.40
CA PRO A 107 4.38 1.59 0.94
C PRO A 107 4.60 1.87 2.43
N GLY A 108 3.92 2.89 2.98
CA GLY A 108 3.87 3.09 4.43
C GLY A 108 2.80 2.21 5.08
N TRP A 109 1.67 2.02 4.39
CA TRP A 109 0.56 1.20 4.89
C TRP A 109 -0.07 0.32 3.81
N ILE A 110 -0.60 -0.82 4.25
CA ILE A 110 -1.43 -1.74 3.49
C ILE A 110 -2.78 -1.89 4.20
N LEU A 111 -3.87 -1.73 3.46
CA LEU A 111 -5.20 -2.16 3.87
C LEU A 111 -5.57 -3.38 3.04
N SER A 112 -5.99 -4.46 3.68
CA SER A 112 -6.32 -5.70 2.95
C SER A 112 -7.45 -6.48 3.62
N LYS A 113 -8.35 -7.05 2.81
CA LYS A 113 -9.35 -8.04 3.27
C LYS A 113 -8.74 -9.44 3.49
N VAL A 114 -7.52 -9.66 3.02
CA VAL A 114 -6.74 -10.90 3.23
C VAL A 114 -5.56 -10.59 4.14
N GLN A 115 -5.24 -11.49 5.08
CA GLN A 115 -4.11 -11.30 5.98
C GLN A 115 -2.83 -10.98 5.18
N PRO A 116 -2.15 -9.87 5.49
CA PRO A 116 -0.88 -9.55 4.86
C PRO A 116 0.13 -10.66 5.13
N ILE A 117 0.94 -10.98 4.13
CA ILE A 117 2.16 -11.76 4.33
C ILE A 117 3.32 -10.78 4.46
N ASP A 118 4.31 -11.13 5.26
CA ASP A 118 5.53 -10.33 5.41
C ASP A 118 6.15 -10.15 4.02
N LEU A 119 6.27 -8.90 3.56
CA LEU A 119 6.83 -8.63 2.25
C LEU A 119 8.34 -8.92 2.19
N GLU A 120 9.08 -8.84 3.31
CA GLU A 120 10.49 -9.23 3.38
C GLU A 120 10.65 -10.75 3.27
N VAL A 121 9.71 -11.53 3.82
CA VAL A 121 9.71 -13.00 3.71
C VAL A 121 9.07 -13.51 2.42
N ALA A 122 8.12 -12.77 1.84
CA ALA A 122 7.40 -13.12 0.61
C ALA A 122 8.17 -12.73 -0.67
N MET A 123 9.06 -11.74 -0.59
CA MET A 123 10.03 -11.41 -1.64
C MET A 123 11.48 -11.68 -1.20
N PRO A 124 11.85 -12.94 -0.89
CA PRO A 124 13.26 -13.27 -0.80
C PRO A 124 13.85 -13.02 -2.21
N PRO A 125 14.99 -12.32 -2.32
CA PRO A 125 15.54 -11.93 -3.62
C PRO A 125 15.61 -13.14 -4.54
N PRO A 126 15.12 -13.07 -5.79
CA PRO A 126 14.88 -14.29 -6.58
C PRO A 126 16.17 -15.09 -6.72
N GLY A 127 16.16 -16.35 -6.25
CA GLY A 127 17.30 -17.27 -6.34
C GLY A 127 17.82 -17.47 -7.76
N ASN A 128 16.98 -17.19 -8.76
CA ASN A 128 17.33 -17.25 -10.19
C ASN A 128 18.26 -16.12 -10.64
N ARG A 129 18.34 -15.01 -9.88
CA ARG A 129 19.32 -13.93 -10.09
C ARG A 129 20.67 -14.23 -9.43
N LYS A 130 20.77 -15.18 -8.48
CA LYS A 130 22.06 -15.60 -7.90
C LYS A 130 22.98 -16.24 -8.97
N ARG A 131 22.42 -16.98 -9.92
CA ARG A 131 23.18 -17.67 -10.98
C ARG A 131 23.66 -16.73 -12.09
N TRP A 132 22.87 -15.71 -12.42
CA TRP A 132 23.27 -14.64 -13.35
C TRP A 132 24.29 -13.69 -12.71
N TRP A 133 24.11 -13.30 -11.44
CA TRP A 133 25.02 -12.41 -10.71
C TRP A 133 26.41 -13.03 -10.46
N LYS A 134 26.49 -14.33 -10.12
CA LYS A 134 27.76 -15.08 -10.05
C LYS A 134 28.53 -15.15 -11.37
N LYS A 135 27.88 -14.92 -12.51
CA LYS A 135 28.47 -15.01 -13.85
C LYS A 135 29.10 -13.70 -14.32
N ILE A 136 28.82 -12.58 -13.64
CA ILE A 136 29.28 -11.23 -14.03
C ILE A 136 30.44 -10.74 -13.16
N PHE A 137 30.62 -11.29 -11.95
CA PHE A 137 31.66 -10.87 -10.99
C PHE A 137 32.62 -12.01 -10.58
N SER A 138 32.79 -13.02 -11.44
CA SER A 138 33.98 -13.88 -11.40
C SER A 138 35.18 -13.13 -11.94
#